data_AF-A0A951EUW2-F1
#
_entry.id   AF-A0A951EUW2-F1
#
_cell.length_a   1.000
_cell.length_b   1.000
_cell.length_c   1.000
_cell.angle_alpha   90.00
_cell.angle_beta   90.00
_cell.angle_gamma   90.00
#
_symmetry.space_group_name_H-M   'P 1'
#
loop_
_entity.id
_entity.type
_entity.pdbx_description
1 polymer ?
#
loop_
_entity_poly.entity_id
_entity_poly.type
_entity_poly.pdbx_seq_one_letter_code
_entity_poly.pdbx_strand_id
1 'polypeptide(L)'
;VQFVIKMTMVTVLAFAAVQAVGGMGGLKAKLAVLDQSHGVAPGSHSSVLSFIPDLHSPWMPMITFLVYISMNWWATWYPGAEPGGGGYIAQRMFSAKDEKHSLLATLWFNIAHYAIRPWPWVLVALASLVLFPGLQNPETGYVRVMIAYLPASLRGLMLAAFAAAYMSTIATQLNWGASYLVNDFYRRFVRPSAAEHHYVLVSKWTTVLLTVVSAVVTFYLNSIAGAWKLLIVTGAGTGLVLLLRWFWWRINAWSEVSAMLAAFVTSLTLQLAGGLDSDKPVDFAWLMIITVAVTTAVWLTVTFLTKPEPEQTLEKFYARVRPRVSWYNLLDWLAGCALIYGILFGTGKLLLGEWSLGFVLLGLGLAGGSLIWWDLSRRGWSSVVE
;
A
#
# COMPACT_ATOMS: atom_id res chain seq x y z
N VAL A 1 8.49 -9.00 -19.02
CA VAL A 1 9.85 -8.45 -19.24
C VAL A 1 10.23 -7.40 -18.19
N GLN A 2 9.53 -6.26 -18.10
CA GLN A 2 9.87 -5.18 -17.17
C GLN A 2 10.02 -5.63 -15.70
N PHE A 3 9.05 -6.38 -15.18
CA PHE A 3 9.12 -6.90 -13.80
C PHE A 3 10.38 -7.74 -13.56
N VAL A 4 10.69 -8.66 -14.49
CA VAL A 4 11.87 -9.54 -14.40
C VAL A 4 13.15 -8.71 -14.39
N ILE A 5 13.33 -7.82 -15.38
CA ILE A 5 14.53 -6.95 -15.45
C ILE A 5 14.65 -6.13 -14.17
N LYS A 6 13.57 -5.50 -13.70
CA LYS A 6 13.61 -4.66 -12.51
C LYS A 6 13.95 -5.48 -11.27
N MET A 7 13.29 -6.62 -11.07
CA MET A 7 13.54 -7.50 -9.94
C MET A 7 14.97 -8.06 -9.94
N THR A 8 15.47 -8.51 -11.09
CA THR A 8 16.87 -8.93 -11.22
C THR A 8 17.82 -7.81 -10.83
N MET A 9 17.63 -6.60 -11.36
CA MET A 9 18.53 -5.48 -11.09
C MET A 9 18.54 -5.04 -9.62
N VAL A 10 17.37 -4.98 -8.97
CA VAL A 10 17.33 -4.62 -7.54
C VAL A 10 17.91 -5.71 -6.65
N THR A 11 17.77 -6.98 -7.02
CA THR A 11 18.43 -8.09 -6.32
C THR A 11 19.94 -8.05 -6.50
N VAL A 12 20.44 -7.76 -7.71
CA VAL A 12 21.88 -7.55 -7.95
C VAL A 12 22.43 -6.40 -7.13
N LEU A 13 21.70 -5.27 -7.04
CA LEU A 13 22.11 -4.16 -6.20
C LEU A 13 22.09 -4.52 -4.71
N ALA A 14 21.07 -5.24 -4.23
CA ALA A 14 20.99 -5.71 -2.85
C ALA A 14 22.18 -6.60 -2.51
N PHE A 15 22.53 -7.54 -3.40
CA PHE A 15 23.71 -8.37 -3.23
C PHE A 15 24.99 -7.54 -3.16
N ALA A 16 25.22 -6.63 -4.10
CA ALA A 16 26.39 -5.75 -4.11
C ALA A 16 26.49 -4.89 -2.84
N ALA A 17 25.36 -4.35 -2.38
CA ALA A 17 25.27 -3.54 -1.16
C ALA A 17 25.62 -4.35 0.10
N VAL A 18 25.07 -5.57 0.21
CA VAL A 18 25.37 -6.49 1.31
C VAL A 18 26.84 -6.94 1.29
N GLN A 19 27.42 -7.18 0.11
CA GLN A 19 28.85 -7.49 0.00
C GLN A 19 29.72 -6.30 0.46
N ALA A 20 29.36 -5.08 0.06
CA ALA A 20 30.10 -3.87 0.43
C ALA A 20 30.17 -3.63 1.95
N VAL A 21 29.17 -4.07 2.71
CA VAL A 21 29.19 -3.98 4.18
C VAL A 21 29.92 -5.14 4.87
N GLY A 22 30.42 -6.13 4.13
CA GLY A 22 31.10 -7.32 4.67
C GLY A 22 30.17 -8.54 4.79
N GLY A 23 29.20 -8.66 3.90
CA GLY A 23 28.17 -9.71 3.93
C GLY A 23 27.10 -9.47 5.00
N MET A 24 26.17 -10.41 5.17
CA MET A 24 25.09 -10.29 6.16
C MET A 24 25.60 -10.21 7.60
N GLY A 25 26.70 -10.89 7.91
CA GLY A 25 27.37 -10.78 9.21
C GLY A 25 27.89 -9.37 9.47
N GLY A 26 28.61 -8.81 8.49
CA GLY A 26 29.11 -7.42 8.54
C GLY A 26 27.99 -6.39 8.62
N LEU A 27 26.90 -6.58 7.87
CA LEU A 27 25.71 -5.72 7.95
C LEU A 27 25.14 -5.69 9.38
N LYS A 28 24.87 -6.85 9.98
CA LYS A 28 24.31 -6.93 11.33
C LYS A 28 25.23 -6.31 12.38
N ALA A 29 26.55 -6.59 12.30
CA ALA A 29 27.52 -6.03 13.22
C ALA A 29 27.57 -4.49 13.14
N LYS A 30 27.58 -3.93 11.92
CA LYS A 30 27.61 -2.47 11.72
C LYS A 30 26.29 -1.81 12.10
N LEU A 31 25.15 -2.47 11.87
CA LEU A 31 23.84 -1.99 12.34
C LEU A 31 23.77 -2.00 13.88
N ALA A 32 24.35 -2.98 14.55
CA ALA A 32 24.42 -2.99 16.01
C ALA A 32 25.26 -1.83 16.57
N VAL A 33 26.34 -1.43 15.88
CA VAL A 33 27.10 -0.22 16.24
C VAL A 33 26.27 1.04 16.01
N LEU A 34 25.50 1.09 14.91
CA LEU A 34 24.59 2.20 14.64
C LEU A 34 23.50 2.29 15.73
N ASP A 35 22.88 1.18 16.10
CA ASP A 35 21.90 1.09 17.19
C ASP A 35 22.49 1.67 18.50
N GLN A 36 23.71 1.29 18.87
CA GLN A 36 24.39 1.84 20.05
C GLN A 36 24.57 3.36 19.98
N SER A 37 24.87 3.92 18.80
CA SER A 37 24.97 5.38 18.62
C SER A 37 23.63 6.10 18.79
N HIS A 38 22.51 5.38 18.62
CA HIS A 38 21.15 5.86 18.87
C HIS A 38 20.65 5.53 20.28
N GLY A 39 21.53 5.08 21.20
CA GLY A 39 21.15 4.74 22.58
C GLY A 39 20.38 3.42 22.71
N VAL A 40 20.40 2.57 21.68
CA VAL A 40 19.73 1.27 21.66
C VAL A 40 20.66 0.20 22.25
N ALA A 41 20.20 -0.47 23.31
CA ALA A 41 20.97 -1.53 23.95
C ALA A 41 21.06 -2.79 23.06
N PRO A 42 22.20 -3.51 23.04
CA PRO A 42 22.34 -4.76 22.29
C PRO A 42 21.27 -5.78 22.67
N GLY A 43 20.59 -6.34 21.67
CA GLY A 43 19.53 -7.33 21.88
C GLY A 43 18.19 -6.76 22.35
N SER A 44 18.04 -5.43 22.45
CA SER A 44 16.73 -4.82 22.73
C SER A 44 15.80 -4.90 21.52
N HIS A 45 14.49 -4.85 21.80
CA HIS A 45 13.46 -4.73 20.77
C HIS A 45 13.46 -3.35 20.10
N SER A 46 14.32 -2.43 20.53
CA SER A 46 14.55 -1.14 19.89
C SER A 46 15.54 -1.17 18.72
N SER A 47 16.17 -2.32 18.41
CA SER A 47 17.06 -2.44 17.24
C SER A 47 16.34 -2.14 15.94
N VAL A 48 17.05 -1.56 14.97
CA VAL A 48 16.56 -1.37 13.58
C VAL A 48 16.09 -2.66 12.91
N LEU A 49 16.58 -3.83 13.36
CA LEU A 49 16.20 -5.15 12.85
C LEU A 49 15.01 -5.79 13.61
N SER A 50 14.58 -5.17 14.71
CA SER A 50 13.49 -5.69 15.52
C SER A 50 12.15 -5.46 14.84
N PHE A 51 11.35 -6.52 14.74
CA PHE A 51 10.04 -6.45 14.12
C PHE A 51 9.02 -5.75 15.02
N ILE A 52 8.93 -6.17 16.29
CA ILE A 52 8.11 -5.51 17.30
C ILE A 52 9.04 -4.51 18.01
N PRO A 53 8.81 -3.19 17.85
CA PRO A 53 9.63 -2.19 18.50
C PRO A 53 9.28 -2.03 19.98
N ASP A 54 10.18 -1.45 20.78
CA ASP A 54 9.82 -0.95 22.12
C ASP A 54 8.96 0.33 22.06
N LEU A 55 8.36 0.68 23.19
CA LEU A 55 7.48 1.85 23.36
C LEU A 55 8.07 3.15 22.78
N HIS A 56 9.34 3.43 23.08
CA HIS A 56 10.04 4.65 22.70
C HIS A 56 11.22 4.38 21.74
N SER A 57 11.12 3.34 20.92
CA SER A 57 12.18 3.02 19.96
C SER A 57 12.49 4.24 19.07
N PRO A 58 13.78 4.62 18.91
CA PRO A 58 14.17 5.77 18.10
C PRO A 58 13.91 5.54 16.61
N TRP A 59 13.87 4.29 16.16
CA TRP A 59 13.59 3.93 14.77
C TRP A 59 12.10 3.91 14.45
N MET A 60 11.31 3.32 15.35
CA MET A 60 9.87 3.18 15.16
C MET A 60 9.16 3.07 16.51
N PRO A 61 8.59 4.15 17.05
CA PRO A 61 7.81 4.10 18.29
C PRO A 61 6.64 3.11 18.17
N MET A 62 6.33 2.39 19.25
CA MET A 62 5.27 1.36 19.27
C MET A 62 3.92 1.89 18.77
N ILE A 63 3.56 3.12 19.13
CA ILE A 63 2.29 3.72 18.69
C ILE A 63 2.22 3.84 17.15
N THR A 64 3.32 4.25 16.51
CA THR A 64 3.41 4.37 15.05
C THR A 64 3.38 3.00 14.38
N PHE A 65 4.08 2.02 14.96
CA PHE A 65 4.03 0.63 14.50
C PHE A 65 2.60 0.08 14.54
N LEU A 66 1.88 0.28 15.66
CA LEU A 66 0.49 -0.14 15.80
C LEU A 66 -0.40 0.53 14.77
N VAL A 67 -0.23 1.83 14.51
CA VAL A 67 -0.99 2.53 13.45
C VAL A 67 -0.73 1.90 12.08
N TYR A 68 0.52 1.62 11.72
CA TYR A 68 0.84 1.01 10.42
C TYR A 68 0.25 -0.39 10.25
N ILE A 69 0.36 -1.26 11.27
CA ILE A 69 -0.06 -2.66 11.15
C ILE A 69 -1.57 -2.86 11.37
N SER A 70 -2.21 -2.05 12.22
CA SER A 70 -3.60 -2.26 12.61
C SER A 70 -4.60 -1.31 11.96
N MET A 71 -4.23 -0.06 11.69
CA MET A 71 -5.17 0.99 11.28
C MET A 71 -4.99 1.38 9.81
N ASN A 72 -3.75 1.58 9.37
CA ASN A 72 -3.44 2.22 8.10
C ASN A 72 -4.06 1.50 6.89
N TRP A 73 -4.06 0.16 6.90
CA TRP A 73 -4.51 -0.66 5.78
C TRP A 73 -6.02 -0.58 5.49
N TRP A 74 -6.86 -0.37 6.51
CA TRP A 74 -8.31 -0.25 6.34
C TRP A 74 -8.81 1.18 6.47
N ALA A 75 -8.10 2.04 7.21
CA ALA A 75 -8.59 3.38 7.52
C ALA A 75 -8.35 4.38 6.39
N THR A 76 -7.35 4.13 5.55
CA THR A 76 -6.88 5.09 4.55
C THR A 76 -7.15 4.59 3.15
N TRP A 77 -7.38 5.53 2.24
CA TRP A 77 -7.45 5.22 0.82
C TRP A 77 -6.03 5.22 0.24
N TYR A 78 -5.58 4.08 -0.30
CA TYR A 78 -4.29 3.97 -1.00
C TYR A 78 -4.48 3.37 -2.41
N PRO A 79 -3.86 3.93 -3.47
CA PRO A 79 -3.99 3.39 -4.82
C PRO A 79 -3.54 1.93 -4.93
N GLY A 80 -4.49 1.03 -5.19
CA GLY A 80 -4.26 -0.42 -5.26
C GLY A 80 -4.24 -1.13 -3.91
N ALA A 81 -4.67 -0.46 -2.85
CA ALA A 81 -5.09 -1.09 -1.60
C ALA A 81 -6.28 -0.28 -1.03
N GLU A 82 -7.25 0.01 -1.90
CA GLU A 82 -8.46 0.73 -1.49
C GLU A 82 -9.35 -0.20 -0.65
N PRO A 83 -9.74 0.19 0.59
CA PRO A 83 -10.55 -0.66 1.46
C PRO A 83 -11.86 -1.13 0.83
N GLY A 84 -12.48 -0.30 0.00
CA GLY A 84 -13.75 -0.60 -0.67
C GLY A 84 -13.67 -1.52 -1.90
N GLY A 85 -12.49 -2.02 -2.26
CA GLY A 85 -12.31 -2.93 -3.42
C GLY A 85 -12.30 -2.25 -4.79
N GLY A 86 -11.78 -1.02 -4.86
CA GLY A 86 -11.81 -0.17 -6.06
C GLY A 86 -10.46 0.02 -6.78
N GLY A 87 -10.33 1.18 -7.42
CA GLY A 87 -9.12 1.62 -8.12
C GLY A 87 -8.71 0.78 -9.33
N TYR A 88 -7.42 0.86 -9.69
CA TYR A 88 -6.86 0.13 -10.84
C TYR A 88 -6.80 -1.40 -10.62
N ILE A 89 -6.91 -1.91 -9.39
CA ILE A 89 -6.97 -3.36 -9.14
C ILE A 89 -8.29 -3.92 -9.67
N ALA A 90 -9.41 -3.25 -9.40
CA ALA A 90 -10.70 -3.63 -9.95
C ALA A 90 -10.65 -3.69 -11.49
N GLN A 91 -10.02 -2.70 -12.14
CA GLN A 91 -9.83 -2.71 -13.60
C GLN A 91 -9.08 -3.96 -14.09
N ARG A 92 -8.03 -4.38 -13.36
CA ARG A 92 -7.25 -5.59 -13.70
C ARG A 92 -8.07 -6.86 -13.48
N MET A 93 -8.86 -6.91 -12.41
CA MET A 93 -9.76 -8.03 -12.13
C MET A 93 -10.82 -8.18 -13.23
N PHE A 94 -11.44 -7.07 -13.66
CA PHE A 94 -12.46 -7.08 -14.73
C PHE A 94 -11.88 -7.36 -16.12
N SER A 95 -10.57 -7.20 -16.31
CA SER A 95 -9.88 -7.54 -17.55
C SER A 95 -9.42 -9.00 -17.61
N ALA A 96 -9.64 -9.78 -16.53
CA ALA A 96 -9.34 -11.20 -16.53
C ALA A 96 -10.39 -11.98 -17.34
N LYS A 97 -9.98 -13.14 -17.84
CA LYS A 97 -10.84 -14.02 -18.65
C LYS A 97 -12.07 -14.52 -17.89
N ASP A 98 -11.87 -14.83 -16.61
CA ASP A 98 -12.88 -15.35 -15.69
C ASP A 98 -12.44 -15.10 -14.24
N GLU A 99 -13.31 -15.43 -13.29
CA GLU A 99 -13.14 -15.22 -11.85
C GLU A 99 -11.92 -15.95 -11.31
N LYS A 100 -11.65 -17.17 -11.79
CA LYS A 100 -10.49 -17.96 -11.38
C LYS A 100 -9.19 -17.28 -11.79
N HIS A 101 -9.11 -16.81 -13.04
CA HIS A 101 -7.94 -16.07 -13.51
C HIS A 101 -7.76 -14.76 -12.74
N SER A 102 -8.84 -14.05 -12.45
CA SER A 102 -8.82 -12.82 -11.65
C SER A 102 -8.26 -13.05 -10.24
N LEU A 103 -8.75 -14.09 -9.55
CA LEU A 103 -8.33 -14.43 -8.19
C LEU A 103 -6.87 -14.90 -8.16
N LEU A 104 -6.47 -15.79 -9.08
CA LEU A 104 -5.08 -16.26 -9.16
C LEU A 104 -4.11 -15.13 -9.52
N ALA A 105 -4.48 -14.23 -10.43
CA ALA A 105 -3.67 -13.06 -10.76
C ALA A 105 -3.50 -12.13 -9.54
N THR A 106 -4.56 -11.95 -8.75
CA THR A 106 -4.54 -11.12 -7.54
C THR A 106 -3.71 -11.76 -6.42
N LEU A 107 -3.83 -13.08 -6.20
CA LEU A 107 -2.98 -13.80 -5.24
C LEU A 107 -1.50 -13.74 -5.64
N TRP A 108 -1.20 -13.98 -6.92
CA TRP A 108 0.17 -13.87 -7.44
C TRP A 108 0.71 -12.45 -7.26
N PHE A 109 -0.09 -11.42 -7.57
CA PHE A 109 0.28 -10.03 -7.33
C PHE A 109 0.63 -9.82 -5.85
N ASN A 110 -0.18 -10.28 -4.91
CA ASN A 110 0.08 -10.10 -3.49
C ASN A 110 1.40 -10.75 -3.05
N ILE A 111 1.68 -11.99 -3.48
CA ILE A 111 2.95 -12.68 -3.16
C ILE A 111 4.13 -11.94 -3.79
N ALA A 112 4.07 -11.64 -5.08
CA ALA A 112 5.17 -10.99 -5.79
C ALA A 112 5.43 -9.57 -5.26
N HIS A 113 4.37 -8.80 -4.96
CA HIS A 113 4.44 -7.40 -4.57
C HIS A 113 4.80 -7.20 -3.10
N TYR A 114 4.20 -7.98 -2.20
CA TYR A 114 4.33 -7.81 -0.75
C TYR A 114 5.32 -8.78 -0.11
N ALA A 115 5.57 -9.96 -0.68
CA ALA A 115 6.47 -10.94 -0.07
C ALA A 115 7.86 -10.96 -0.71
N ILE A 116 7.93 -11.04 -2.04
CA ILE A 116 9.21 -11.18 -2.76
C ILE A 116 9.87 -9.82 -2.99
N ARG A 117 9.11 -8.88 -3.55
CA ARG A 117 9.65 -7.60 -4.01
C ARG A 117 10.28 -6.75 -2.91
N PRO A 118 9.76 -6.64 -1.66
CA PRO A 118 10.30 -5.69 -0.69
C PRO A 118 11.73 -5.98 -0.22
N TRP A 119 12.13 -7.25 -0.12
CA TRP A 119 13.42 -7.64 0.48
C TRP A 119 14.65 -7.03 -0.20
N PRO A 120 14.79 -7.05 -1.54
CA PRO A 120 15.88 -6.34 -2.19
C PRO A 120 15.96 -4.85 -1.82
N TRP A 121 14.81 -4.17 -1.68
CA TRP A 121 14.79 -2.75 -1.28
C TRP A 121 15.18 -2.57 0.18
N VAL A 122 14.66 -3.43 1.07
CA VAL A 122 14.98 -3.41 2.50
C VAL A 122 16.48 -3.63 2.72
N LEU A 123 17.09 -4.60 2.05
CA LEU A 123 18.53 -4.87 2.16
C LEU A 123 19.38 -3.69 1.69
N VAL A 124 19.01 -3.07 0.56
CA VAL A 124 19.72 -1.86 0.08
C VAL A 124 19.54 -0.69 1.05
N ALA A 125 18.34 -0.51 1.62
CA ALA A 125 18.07 0.53 2.60
C ALA A 125 18.90 0.33 3.88
N LEU A 126 18.92 -0.88 4.45
CA LEU A 126 19.73 -1.23 5.61
C LEU A 126 21.23 -1.03 5.33
N ALA A 127 21.72 -1.46 4.16
CA ALA A 127 23.10 -1.22 3.77
C ALA A 127 23.40 0.28 3.62
N SER A 128 22.45 1.08 3.10
CA SER A 128 22.63 2.52 2.93
C SER A 128 22.81 3.27 4.26
N LEU A 129 22.11 2.84 5.33
CA LEU A 129 22.26 3.42 6.68
C LEU A 129 23.69 3.30 7.20
N VAL A 130 24.37 2.21 6.85
CA VAL A 130 25.74 1.91 7.28
C VAL A 130 26.78 2.53 6.36
N LEU A 131 26.57 2.45 5.04
CA LEU A 131 27.53 2.91 4.04
C LEU A 131 27.53 4.43 3.89
N PHE A 132 26.40 5.07 4.17
CA PHE A 132 26.20 6.52 4.07
C PHE A 132 25.46 7.03 5.30
N PRO A 133 26.07 7.04 6.49
CA PRO A 133 25.43 7.55 7.70
C PRO A 133 25.23 9.07 7.61
N GLY A 134 24.18 9.59 8.26
CA GLY A 134 23.95 11.03 8.39
C GLY A 134 23.52 11.76 7.12
N LEU A 135 22.89 11.07 6.16
CA LEU A 135 22.34 11.72 4.98
C LEU A 135 21.28 12.77 5.35
N GLN A 136 21.44 14.00 4.86
CA GLN A 136 20.43 15.05 5.00
C GLN A 136 19.09 14.64 4.38
N ASN A 137 19.13 13.96 3.23
CA ASN A 137 17.97 13.35 2.61
C ASN A 137 18.17 11.81 2.52
N PRO A 138 17.52 11.04 3.42
CA PRO A 138 17.59 9.57 3.42
C PRO A 138 17.14 8.93 2.09
N GLU A 139 16.25 9.57 1.34
CA GLU A 139 15.75 9.05 0.05
C GLU A 139 16.87 8.92 -1.00
N THR A 140 17.95 9.70 -0.86
CA THR A 140 19.12 9.61 -1.74
C THR A 140 19.98 8.37 -1.48
N GLY A 141 19.81 7.70 -0.34
CA GLY A 141 20.64 6.57 0.08
C GLY A 141 20.64 5.43 -0.93
N TYR A 142 19.47 5.08 -1.48
CA TYR A 142 19.36 4.04 -2.50
C TYR A 142 20.18 4.37 -3.76
N VAL A 143 20.08 5.61 -4.24
CA VAL A 143 20.79 6.09 -5.43
C VAL A 143 22.30 6.13 -5.18
N ARG A 144 22.73 6.53 -3.98
CA ARG A 144 24.15 6.52 -3.60
C ARG A 144 24.73 5.11 -3.60
N VAL A 145 24.01 4.12 -3.07
CA VAL A 145 24.43 2.72 -3.11
C VAL A 145 24.55 2.23 -4.56
N MET A 146 23.58 2.57 -5.41
CA MET A 146 23.62 2.24 -6.84
C MET A 146 24.84 2.83 -7.55
N ILE A 147 25.15 4.11 -7.32
CA ILE A 147 26.29 4.79 -7.95
C ILE A 147 27.62 4.26 -7.42
N ALA A 148 27.72 3.95 -6.13
CA ALA A 148 28.97 3.52 -5.53
C ALA A 148 29.31 2.05 -5.83
N TYR A 149 28.32 1.15 -5.80
CA TYR A 149 28.58 -0.30 -5.74
C TYR A 149 28.11 -1.10 -6.96
N LEU A 150 27.40 -0.48 -7.90
CA LEU A 150 27.00 -1.15 -9.13
C LEU A 150 28.04 -0.86 -10.25
N PRO A 151 28.48 -1.84 -11.05
CA PRO A 151 29.36 -1.61 -12.20
C PRO A 151 28.73 -0.68 -13.26
N ALA A 152 29.55 0.08 -13.99
CA ALA A 152 29.07 1.03 -15.00
C ALA A 152 28.14 0.41 -16.05
N SER A 153 28.46 -0.81 -16.53
CA SER A 153 27.63 -1.57 -17.48
C SER A 153 26.23 -1.87 -16.94
N LEU A 154 26.12 -2.14 -15.64
CA LEU A 154 24.86 -2.43 -14.98
C LEU A 154 24.09 -1.18 -14.59
N ARG A 155 24.75 -0.01 -14.45
CA ARG A 155 24.08 1.24 -14.06
C ARG A 155 23.09 1.70 -15.13
N GLY A 156 23.48 1.59 -16.40
CA GLY A 156 22.60 1.87 -17.53
C GLY A 156 21.36 0.97 -17.53
N LEU A 157 21.53 -0.34 -17.29
CA LEU A 157 20.42 -1.29 -17.19
C LEU A 157 19.51 -1.00 -15.99
N MET A 158 20.09 -0.64 -14.84
CA MET A 158 19.32 -0.25 -13.65
C MET A 158 18.49 1.03 -13.91
N LEU A 159 19.09 2.03 -14.56
CA LEU A 159 18.40 3.27 -14.92
C LEU A 159 17.24 3.01 -15.89
N ALA A 160 17.46 2.20 -16.93
CA ALA A 160 16.42 1.77 -17.85
C ALA A 160 15.29 1.02 -17.11
N ALA A 161 15.64 0.13 -16.18
CA ALA A 161 14.67 -0.59 -15.36
C ALA A 161 13.86 0.34 -14.45
N PHE A 162 14.48 1.39 -13.88
CA PHE A 162 13.78 2.42 -13.12
C PHE A 162 12.84 3.24 -14.01
N ALA A 163 13.28 3.68 -15.18
CA ALA A 163 12.45 4.41 -16.13
C ALA A 163 11.23 3.58 -16.54
N ALA A 164 11.42 2.29 -16.84
CA ALA A 164 10.31 1.39 -17.17
C ALA A 164 9.34 1.19 -15.99
N ALA A 165 9.86 0.96 -14.77
CA ALA A 165 9.06 0.89 -13.54
C ALA A 165 8.23 2.16 -13.34
N TYR A 166 8.85 3.32 -13.45
CA TYR A 166 8.21 4.62 -13.32
C TYR A 166 7.12 4.84 -14.37
N MET A 167 7.42 4.60 -15.66
CA MET A 167 6.45 4.73 -16.74
C MET A 167 5.22 3.83 -16.55
N SER A 168 5.40 2.59 -16.07
CA SER A 168 4.26 1.70 -15.81
C SER A 168 3.32 2.20 -14.71
N THR A 169 3.89 2.84 -13.68
CA THR A 169 3.12 3.42 -12.58
C THR A 169 2.40 4.68 -13.02
N ILE A 170 3.11 5.61 -13.67
CA ILE A 170 2.50 6.85 -14.16
C ILE A 170 1.43 6.60 -15.20
N ALA A 171 1.66 5.70 -16.17
CA ALA A 171 0.66 5.35 -17.16
C ALA A 171 -0.60 4.77 -16.49
N THR A 172 -0.44 3.92 -15.45
CA THR A 172 -1.58 3.39 -14.68
C THR A 172 -2.36 4.52 -14.00
N GLN A 173 -1.68 5.43 -13.29
CA GLN A 173 -2.33 6.51 -12.55
C GLN A 173 -3.00 7.53 -13.46
N LEU A 174 -2.33 7.94 -14.55
CA LEU A 174 -2.88 8.89 -15.52
C LEU A 174 -4.07 8.30 -16.28
N ASN A 175 -3.99 7.02 -16.68
CA ASN A 175 -5.09 6.35 -17.36
C ASN A 175 -6.30 6.20 -16.43
N TRP A 176 -6.06 5.82 -15.17
CA TRP A 176 -7.10 5.69 -14.16
C TRP A 176 -7.77 7.06 -13.88
N GLY A 177 -6.98 8.10 -13.62
CA GLY A 177 -7.49 9.46 -13.39
C GLY A 177 -8.25 10.04 -14.59
N ALA A 178 -7.74 9.83 -15.82
CA ALA A 178 -8.44 10.23 -17.03
C ALA A 178 -9.76 9.47 -17.20
N SER A 179 -9.78 8.18 -16.85
CA SER A 179 -11.00 7.37 -16.95
C SER A 179 -12.10 7.86 -16.03
N TYR A 180 -11.78 8.32 -14.81
CA TYR A 180 -12.77 8.93 -13.91
C TYR A 180 -13.29 10.26 -14.44
N LEU A 181 -12.40 11.17 -14.85
CA LEU A 181 -12.83 12.45 -15.40
C LEU A 181 -13.69 12.28 -16.66
N VAL A 182 -13.39 11.29 -17.50
CA VAL A 182 -14.17 11.04 -18.71
C VAL A 182 -15.47 10.31 -18.43
N ASN A 183 -15.46 9.20 -17.69
CA ASN A 183 -16.68 8.39 -17.53
C ASN A 183 -17.61 8.95 -16.46
N ASP A 184 -17.08 9.42 -15.35
CA ASP A 184 -17.88 9.76 -14.18
C ASP A 184 -18.32 11.22 -14.19
N PHE A 185 -17.54 12.09 -14.84
CA PHE A 185 -17.86 13.50 -14.99
C PHE A 185 -18.30 13.87 -16.41
N TYR A 186 -17.40 13.76 -17.40
CA TYR A 186 -17.64 14.29 -18.74
C TYR A 186 -18.79 13.57 -19.47
N ARG A 187 -18.74 12.23 -19.53
CA ARG A 187 -19.79 11.41 -20.13
C ARG A 187 -21.08 11.58 -19.36
N ARG A 188 -21.06 11.49 -18.03
CA ARG A 188 -22.27 11.55 -17.22
C ARG A 188 -23.00 12.89 -17.25
N PHE A 189 -22.28 14.01 -17.19
CA PHE A 189 -22.89 15.33 -16.97
C PHE A 189 -22.71 16.33 -18.13
N VAL A 190 -21.63 16.21 -18.93
CA VAL A 190 -21.31 17.19 -19.97
C VAL A 190 -21.81 16.74 -21.34
N ARG A 191 -21.53 15.49 -21.73
CA ARG A 191 -21.94 14.93 -23.02
C ARG A 191 -22.32 13.45 -22.90
N PRO A 192 -23.58 13.12 -22.54
CA PRO A 192 -24.04 11.74 -22.31
C PRO A 192 -24.12 10.83 -23.52
N SER A 193 -24.38 11.40 -24.69
CA SER A 193 -24.70 10.64 -25.91
C SER A 193 -23.74 10.96 -27.05
N ALA A 194 -22.44 10.78 -26.82
CA ALA A 194 -21.42 10.83 -27.88
C ALA A 194 -21.02 9.43 -28.33
N ALA A 195 -20.41 9.32 -29.51
CA ALA A 195 -19.83 8.07 -29.98
C ALA A 195 -18.56 7.70 -29.17
N GLU A 196 -18.24 6.42 -29.04
CA GLU A 196 -17.08 5.96 -28.23
C GLU A 196 -15.75 6.58 -28.66
N HIS A 197 -15.54 6.81 -29.96
CA HIS A 197 -14.32 7.48 -30.46
C HIS A 197 -14.15 8.90 -29.90
N HIS A 198 -15.26 9.60 -29.61
CA HIS A 198 -15.23 10.91 -28.98
C HIS A 198 -14.70 10.80 -27.55
N TYR A 199 -15.19 9.84 -26.75
CA TYR A 199 -14.73 9.65 -25.38
C TYR A 199 -13.26 9.22 -25.32
N VAL A 200 -12.80 8.39 -26.26
CA VAL A 200 -11.37 8.04 -26.38
C VAL A 200 -10.52 9.28 -26.69
N LEU A 201 -10.99 10.16 -27.59
CA LEU A 201 -10.28 11.41 -27.90
C LEU A 201 -10.21 12.34 -26.69
N VAL A 202 -11.34 12.53 -25.99
CA VAL A 202 -11.39 13.33 -24.75
C VAL A 202 -10.47 12.74 -23.69
N SER A 203 -10.45 11.41 -23.51
CA SER A 203 -9.57 10.72 -22.57
C SER A 203 -8.09 11.00 -22.85
N LYS A 204 -7.66 10.96 -24.12
CA LYS A 204 -6.28 11.32 -24.51
C LYS A 204 -5.92 12.76 -24.12
N TRP A 205 -6.81 13.71 -24.37
CA TRP A 205 -6.59 15.11 -23.98
C TRP A 205 -6.58 15.31 -22.46
N THR A 206 -7.48 14.62 -21.75
CA THR A 206 -7.50 14.60 -20.29
C THR A 206 -6.20 14.03 -19.73
N THR A 207 -5.65 12.97 -20.30
CA THR A 207 -4.34 12.43 -19.92
C THR A 207 -3.21 13.46 -20.09
N VAL A 208 -3.19 14.18 -21.22
CA VAL A 208 -2.19 15.25 -21.45
C VAL A 208 -2.35 16.35 -20.40
N LEU A 209 -3.57 16.82 -20.15
CA LEU A 209 -3.86 17.82 -19.14
C LEU A 209 -3.40 17.38 -17.74
N LEU A 210 -3.76 16.17 -17.32
CA LEU A 210 -3.34 15.60 -16.04
C LEU A 210 -1.82 15.50 -15.94
N THR A 211 -1.14 15.13 -17.02
CA THR A 211 0.34 15.09 -17.05
C THR A 211 0.94 16.47 -16.78
N VAL A 212 0.43 17.51 -17.44
CA VAL A 212 0.90 18.89 -17.25
C VAL A 212 0.65 19.35 -15.81
N VAL A 213 -0.56 19.14 -15.28
CA VAL A 213 -0.91 19.51 -13.90
C VAL A 213 -0.04 18.76 -12.89
N SER A 214 0.14 17.45 -13.05
CA SER A 214 1.01 16.64 -12.18
C SER A 214 2.46 17.10 -12.24
N ALA A 215 2.97 17.47 -13.41
CA ALA A 215 4.33 18.02 -13.56
C ALA A 215 4.47 19.33 -12.76
N VAL A 216 3.53 20.26 -12.92
CA VAL A 216 3.50 21.53 -12.17
C VAL A 216 3.48 21.28 -10.67
N VAL A 217 2.58 20.43 -10.16
CA VAL A 217 2.51 20.12 -8.72
C VAL A 217 3.82 19.51 -8.22
N THR A 218 4.43 18.62 -9.00
CA THR A 218 5.68 17.96 -8.65
C THR A 218 6.85 18.96 -8.55
N PHE A 219 6.87 20.03 -9.35
CA PHE A 219 7.88 21.10 -9.21
C PHE A 219 7.85 21.82 -7.86
N TYR A 220 6.72 21.77 -7.14
CA TYR A 220 6.58 22.39 -5.82
C TYR A 220 6.71 21.40 -4.65
N LEU A 221 6.96 20.11 -4.92
CA LEU A 221 7.14 19.10 -3.87
C LEU A 221 8.61 19.00 -3.45
N ASN A 222 8.89 19.25 -2.17
CA ASN A 222 10.23 19.16 -1.59
C ASN A 222 10.57 17.76 -1.05
N SER A 223 9.58 16.91 -0.78
CA SER A 223 9.73 15.59 -0.15
C SER A 223 8.72 14.59 -0.71
N ILE A 224 9.20 13.41 -1.13
CA ILE A 224 8.34 12.33 -1.64
C ILE A 224 7.59 11.69 -0.46
N ALA A 225 8.30 11.40 0.63
CA ALA A 225 7.70 10.86 1.84
C ALA A 225 6.60 11.77 2.41
N GLY A 226 6.85 13.09 2.44
CA GLY A 226 5.86 14.06 2.92
C GLY A 226 4.59 14.07 2.08
N ALA A 227 4.71 14.06 0.75
CA ALA A 227 3.55 13.98 -0.15
C ALA A 227 2.73 12.70 0.09
N TRP A 228 3.39 11.55 0.26
CA TRP A 228 2.71 10.28 0.53
C TRP A 228 1.99 10.28 1.88
N LYS A 229 2.63 10.79 2.94
CA LYS A 229 2.01 10.88 4.27
C LYS A 229 0.80 11.81 4.27
N LEU A 230 0.89 12.94 3.58
CA LEU A 230 -0.24 13.86 3.41
C LEU A 230 -1.41 13.19 2.69
N LEU A 231 -1.16 12.44 1.61
CA LEU A 231 -2.21 11.69 0.90
C LEU A 231 -2.88 10.64 1.80
N ILE A 232 -2.12 9.94 2.62
CA ILE A 232 -2.65 8.94 3.56
C ILE A 232 -3.53 9.60 4.62
N VAL A 233 -3.01 10.65 5.24
CA VAL A 233 -3.65 11.31 6.39
C VAL A 233 -4.92 12.07 5.96
N THR A 234 -4.94 12.64 4.75
CA THR A 234 -6.13 13.33 4.21
C THR A 234 -7.28 12.39 3.85
N GLY A 235 -7.00 11.12 3.55
CA GLY A 235 -8.01 10.07 3.31
C GLY A 235 -8.36 9.24 4.55
N ALA A 236 -7.70 9.49 5.69
CA ALA A 236 -7.83 8.65 6.90
C ALA A 236 -9.24 8.76 7.51
N GLY A 237 -9.90 7.62 7.68
CA GLY A 237 -11.24 7.51 8.26
C GLY A 237 -12.36 7.22 7.26
N THR A 238 -12.09 7.33 5.96
CA THR A 238 -13.06 6.99 4.90
C THR A 238 -13.25 5.48 4.75
N GLY A 239 -12.24 4.69 5.11
CA GLY A 239 -12.21 3.28 4.75
C GLY A 239 -13.26 2.39 5.44
N LEU A 240 -13.71 2.71 6.66
CA LEU A 240 -14.84 1.98 7.27
C LEU A 240 -16.12 2.18 6.50
N VAL A 241 -16.38 3.39 5.99
CA VAL A 241 -17.58 3.64 5.17
C VAL A 241 -17.51 2.81 3.89
N LEU A 242 -16.35 2.80 3.24
CA LEU A 242 -16.11 2.04 2.02
C LEU A 242 -16.21 0.52 2.21
N LEU A 243 -15.84 0.00 3.38
CA LEU A 243 -16.00 -1.40 3.75
C LEU A 243 -17.45 -1.73 4.12
N LEU A 244 -18.05 -0.92 5.01
CA LEU A 244 -19.38 -1.19 5.57
C LEU A 244 -20.49 -0.98 4.56
N ARG A 245 -20.32 -0.16 3.51
CA ARG A 245 -21.36 0.00 2.48
C ARG A 245 -21.76 -1.31 1.80
N TRP A 246 -20.88 -2.31 1.80
CA TRP A 246 -21.17 -3.63 1.25
C TRP A 246 -22.08 -4.46 2.14
N PHE A 247 -22.11 -4.19 3.45
CA PHE A 247 -22.75 -5.05 4.45
C PHE A 247 -23.81 -4.34 5.31
N TRP A 248 -23.75 -3.01 5.41
CA TRP A 248 -24.60 -2.21 6.27
C TRP A 248 -25.49 -1.27 5.45
N TRP A 249 -26.76 -1.65 5.31
CA TRP A 249 -27.79 -0.96 4.53
C TRP A 249 -28.05 0.51 4.91
N ARG A 250 -27.56 0.97 6.08
CA ARG A 250 -27.69 2.35 6.52
C ARG A 250 -26.70 3.30 5.84
N ILE A 251 -25.58 2.79 5.35
CA ILE A 251 -24.58 3.61 4.67
C ILE A 251 -25.18 4.18 3.39
N ASN A 252 -25.07 5.49 3.20
CA ASN A 252 -25.57 6.21 2.04
C ASN A 252 -24.52 7.21 1.52
N ALA A 253 -24.86 7.94 0.46
CA ALA A 253 -23.94 8.92 -0.13
C ALA A 253 -23.48 10.00 0.86
N TRP A 254 -24.32 10.39 1.83
CA TRP A 254 -23.98 11.39 2.85
C TRP A 254 -23.00 10.83 3.89
N SER A 255 -23.06 9.54 4.20
CA SER A 255 -22.03 8.86 5.00
C SER A 255 -20.65 8.99 4.36
N GLU A 256 -20.55 8.73 3.05
CA GLU A 256 -19.28 8.83 2.30
C GLU A 256 -18.78 10.28 2.22
N VAL A 257 -19.65 11.22 1.81
CA VAL A 257 -19.27 12.64 1.67
C VAL A 257 -18.86 13.24 3.00
N SER A 258 -19.60 12.98 4.08
CA SER A 258 -19.26 13.47 5.42
C SER A 258 -17.97 12.88 5.95
N ALA A 259 -17.70 11.59 5.70
CA ALA A 259 -16.43 10.97 6.07
C ALA A 259 -15.24 11.60 5.33
N MET A 260 -15.36 11.80 4.01
CA MET A 260 -14.29 12.41 3.20
C MET A 260 -14.02 13.85 3.65
N LEU A 261 -15.08 14.63 3.89
CA LEU A 261 -14.95 16.02 4.33
C LEU A 261 -14.36 16.11 5.75
N ALA A 262 -14.83 15.28 6.67
CA ALA A 262 -14.31 15.24 8.04
C ALA A 262 -12.83 14.83 8.07
N ALA A 263 -12.47 13.78 7.32
CA ALA A 263 -11.08 13.33 7.21
C ALA A 263 -10.17 14.46 6.71
N PHE A 264 -10.56 15.12 5.63
CA PHE A 264 -9.81 16.23 5.04
C PHE A 264 -9.69 17.43 6.01
N VAL A 265 -10.79 17.90 6.58
CA VAL A 265 -10.80 19.07 7.47
C VAL A 265 -10.04 18.78 8.76
N THR A 266 -10.27 17.64 9.40
CA THR A 266 -9.59 17.26 10.65
C THR A 266 -8.10 17.09 10.42
N SER A 267 -7.68 16.33 9.41
CA SER A 267 -6.26 16.14 9.11
C SER A 267 -5.52 17.45 8.79
N LEU A 268 -6.15 18.35 8.05
CA LEU A 268 -5.57 19.65 7.73
C LEU A 268 -5.49 20.56 8.95
N THR A 269 -6.53 20.56 9.79
CA THR A 269 -6.58 21.36 11.03
C THR A 269 -5.51 20.91 12.01
N LEU A 270 -5.35 19.60 12.20
CA LEU A 270 -4.33 19.06 13.11
C LEU A 270 -2.90 19.38 12.65
N GLN A 271 -2.64 19.42 11.34
CA GLN A 271 -1.32 19.77 10.81
C GLN A 271 -1.07 21.28 10.84
N LEU A 272 -2.03 22.10 10.38
CA LEU A 272 -1.83 23.54 10.24
C LEU A 272 -2.02 24.31 11.56
N ALA A 273 -3.04 23.96 12.35
CA ALA A 273 -3.38 24.65 13.59
C ALA A 273 -2.94 23.86 14.84
N GLY A 274 -3.00 22.52 14.78
CA GLY A 274 -2.58 21.64 15.86
C GLY A 274 -1.07 21.43 15.96
N GLY A 275 -0.30 21.83 14.93
CA GLY A 275 1.15 21.71 14.91
C GLY A 275 1.69 20.26 14.85
N LEU A 276 0.83 19.28 14.57
CA LEU A 276 1.26 17.89 14.41
C LEU A 276 1.99 17.71 13.08
N ASP A 277 3.23 17.27 13.17
CA ASP A 277 4.10 17.11 12.02
C ASP A 277 4.04 15.66 11.50
N SER A 278 3.48 15.45 10.31
CA SER A 278 3.43 14.11 9.70
C SER A 278 4.81 13.50 9.48
N ASP A 279 5.89 14.28 9.48
CA ASP A 279 7.25 13.75 9.40
C ASP A 279 7.76 13.12 10.69
N LYS A 280 7.18 13.45 11.85
CA LYS A 280 7.50 12.83 13.12
C LYS A 280 6.64 11.57 13.34
N PRO A 281 7.24 10.40 13.62
CA PRO A 281 6.49 9.14 13.75
C PRO A 281 5.34 9.18 14.76
N VAL A 282 5.55 9.79 15.93
CA VAL A 282 4.54 9.87 17.00
C VAL A 282 3.40 10.80 16.60
N ASP A 283 3.71 11.97 16.06
CA ASP A 283 2.73 12.94 15.60
C ASP A 283 1.90 12.37 14.44
N PHE A 284 2.54 11.64 13.50
CA PHE A 284 1.83 10.89 12.46
C PHE A 284 0.84 9.88 13.04
N ALA A 285 1.23 9.14 14.08
CA ALA A 285 0.33 8.22 14.76
C ALA A 285 -0.88 8.95 15.37
N TRP A 286 -0.66 10.06 16.06
CA TRP A 286 -1.74 10.86 16.62
C TRP A 286 -2.64 11.48 15.56
N LEU A 287 -2.06 11.99 14.46
CA LEU A 287 -2.81 12.46 13.30
C LEU A 287 -3.78 11.37 12.81
N MET A 288 -3.26 10.17 12.58
CA MET A 288 -4.08 9.04 12.13
C MET A 288 -5.18 8.67 13.12
N ILE A 289 -4.85 8.50 14.41
CA ILE A 289 -5.80 8.08 15.43
C ILE A 289 -6.92 9.11 15.59
N ILE A 290 -6.57 10.39 15.72
CA ILE A 290 -7.53 11.47 15.95
C ILE A 290 -8.39 11.68 14.69
N THR A 291 -7.78 11.73 13.50
CA THR A 291 -8.54 11.89 12.25
C THR A 291 -9.52 10.73 12.05
N VAL A 292 -9.12 9.49 12.27
CA VAL A 292 -10.03 8.33 12.15
C VAL A 292 -11.14 8.39 13.19
N ALA A 293 -10.84 8.73 14.45
CA ALA A 293 -11.84 8.81 15.51
C ALA A 293 -12.89 9.91 15.24
N VAL A 294 -12.45 11.12 14.90
CA VAL A 294 -13.34 12.24 14.57
C VAL A 294 -14.15 11.94 13.33
N THR A 295 -13.51 11.45 12.26
CA THR A 295 -14.21 11.07 11.02
C THR A 295 -15.27 10.02 11.29
N THR A 296 -14.95 9.01 12.12
CA THR A 296 -15.89 7.95 12.51
C THR A 296 -17.11 8.49 13.24
N ALA A 297 -16.91 9.39 14.21
CA ALA A 297 -18.00 10.05 14.92
C ALA A 297 -18.89 10.87 13.96
N VAL A 298 -18.27 11.63 13.04
CA VAL A 298 -19.00 12.48 12.09
C VAL A 298 -19.85 11.65 11.15
N TRP A 299 -19.27 10.66 10.45
CA TRP A 299 -20.03 9.92 9.44
C TRP A 299 -21.10 9.03 10.08
N LEU A 300 -20.87 8.47 11.28
CA LEU A 300 -21.92 7.76 12.03
C LEU A 300 -23.08 8.70 12.38
N THR A 301 -22.78 9.89 12.89
CA THR A 301 -23.79 10.91 13.20
C THR A 301 -24.61 11.24 11.95
N VAL A 302 -23.94 11.53 10.83
CA VAL A 302 -24.63 11.82 9.56
C VAL A 302 -25.46 10.63 9.06
N THR A 303 -24.97 9.40 9.22
CA THR A 303 -25.69 8.17 8.82
C THR A 303 -26.99 7.97 9.60
N PHE A 304 -27.02 8.33 10.88
CA PHE A 304 -28.23 8.27 11.70
C PHE A 304 -29.17 9.45 11.48
N LEU A 305 -28.66 10.63 11.13
CA LEU A 305 -29.46 11.81 10.83
C LEU A 305 -30.05 11.81 9.41
N THR A 306 -29.44 11.08 8.48
CA THR A 306 -29.91 10.98 7.10
C THR A 306 -30.80 9.76 6.88
N LYS A 307 -31.66 9.85 5.86
CA LYS A 307 -32.53 8.74 5.48
C LYS A 307 -31.68 7.65 4.80
N PRO A 308 -32.01 6.36 5.01
CA PRO A 308 -31.41 5.28 4.24
C PRO A 308 -31.76 5.42 2.76
N GLU A 309 -30.99 4.76 1.89
CA GLU A 309 -31.33 4.66 0.47
C GLU A 309 -32.71 3.99 0.27
N PRO A 310 -33.42 4.31 -0.83
CA PRO A 310 -34.72 3.70 -1.11
C PRO A 310 -34.64 2.17 -1.10
N GLU A 311 -35.64 1.52 -0.52
CA GLU A 311 -35.70 0.06 -0.39
C GLU A 311 -35.51 -0.66 -1.73
N GLN A 312 -36.11 -0.15 -2.79
CA GLN A 312 -35.94 -0.68 -4.16
C GLN A 312 -34.48 -0.69 -4.63
N THR A 313 -33.67 0.29 -4.22
CA THR A 313 -32.23 0.34 -4.54
C THR A 313 -31.47 -0.69 -3.73
N LEU A 314 -31.81 -0.83 -2.44
CA LEU A 314 -31.20 -1.81 -1.54
C LEU A 314 -31.50 -3.25 -1.99
N GLU A 315 -32.74 -3.54 -2.38
CA GLU A 315 -33.14 -4.85 -2.92
C GLU A 315 -32.40 -5.17 -4.22
N LYS A 316 -32.32 -4.21 -5.15
CA LYS A 316 -31.55 -4.38 -6.41
C LYS A 316 -30.07 -4.63 -6.13
N PHE A 317 -29.50 -3.92 -5.17
CA PHE A 317 -28.12 -4.13 -4.74
C PHE A 317 -27.94 -5.53 -4.15
N TYR A 318 -28.80 -5.93 -3.21
CA TYR A 318 -28.72 -7.24 -2.56
C TYR A 318 -28.90 -8.39 -3.57
N ALA A 319 -29.86 -8.29 -4.49
CA ALA A 319 -30.12 -9.31 -5.51
C ALA A 319 -28.93 -9.51 -6.45
N ARG A 320 -28.19 -8.44 -6.76
CA ARG A 320 -27.04 -8.45 -7.68
C ARG A 320 -25.73 -8.84 -7.01
N VAL A 321 -25.43 -8.25 -5.85
CA VAL A 321 -24.13 -8.36 -5.18
C VAL A 321 -24.09 -9.54 -4.21
N ARG A 322 -25.24 -9.88 -3.60
CA ARG A 322 -25.38 -10.94 -2.59
C ARG A 322 -24.23 -10.93 -1.56
N PRO A 323 -24.01 -9.81 -0.85
CA PRO A 323 -22.89 -9.68 0.06
C PRO A 323 -23.00 -10.74 1.17
N ARG A 324 -22.11 -11.74 1.14
CA ARG A 324 -22.09 -12.87 2.08
C ARG A 324 -20.84 -12.79 2.95
N VAL A 325 -21.04 -12.64 4.25
CA VAL A 325 -20.00 -12.90 5.25
C VAL A 325 -20.20 -14.31 5.76
N SER A 326 -19.26 -15.20 5.43
CA SER A 326 -19.26 -16.58 5.89
C SER A 326 -18.00 -16.86 6.71
N TRP A 327 -18.08 -17.83 7.61
CA TRP A 327 -16.92 -18.29 8.37
C TRP A 327 -15.79 -18.77 7.44
N TYR A 328 -16.13 -19.36 6.29
CA TYR A 328 -15.13 -19.76 5.28
C TYR A 328 -14.38 -18.57 4.68
N ASN A 329 -15.08 -17.47 4.39
CA ASN A 329 -14.45 -16.25 3.88
C ASN A 329 -13.52 -15.62 4.93
N LEU A 330 -13.88 -15.70 6.20
CA LEU A 330 -13.02 -15.26 7.30
C LEU A 330 -11.79 -16.15 7.44
N LEU A 331 -11.94 -17.47 7.31
CA LEU A 331 -10.82 -18.41 7.32
C LEU A 331 -9.86 -18.17 6.16
N ASP A 332 -10.36 -17.92 4.94
CA ASP A 332 -9.54 -17.57 3.79
C ASP A 332 -8.80 -16.24 3.99
N TRP A 333 -9.46 -15.25 4.59
CA TRP A 333 -8.82 -13.98 4.90
C TRP A 333 -7.68 -14.15 5.91
N LEU A 334 -7.91 -14.89 7.01
CA LEU A 334 -6.87 -15.22 7.98
C LEU A 334 -5.73 -16.02 7.36
N ALA A 335 -6.05 -17.00 6.52
CA ALA A 335 -5.07 -17.78 5.77
C ALA A 335 -4.31 -16.92 4.76
N GLY A 336 -4.94 -15.91 4.18
CA GLY A 336 -4.31 -14.92 3.29
C GLY A 336 -3.33 -14.04 4.05
N CYS A 337 -3.69 -13.57 5.23
CA CYS A 337 -2.76 -12.88 6.13
C CYS A 337 -1.57 -13.79 6.50
N ALA A 338 -1.81 -15.05 6.86
CA ALA A 338 -0.76 -16.01 7.17
C ALA A 338 0.14 -16.28 5.96
N LEU A 339 -0.43 -16.41 4.75
CA LEU A 339 0.29 -16.56 3.48
C LEU A 339 1.25 -15.39 3.25
N ILE A 340 0.74 -14.17 3.25
CA ILE A 340 1.53 -12.99 2.89
C ILE A 340 2.57 -12.66 3.98
N TYR A 341 2.16 -12.59 5.24
CA TYR A 341 3.08 -12.29 6.33
C TYR A 341 4.08 -13.44 6.58
N GLY A 342 3.63 -14.69 6.46
CA GLY A 342 4.51 -15.86 6.59
C GLY A 342 5.60 -15.87 5.52
N ILE A 343 5.27 -15.63 4.25
CA ILE A 343 6.27 -15.56 3.18
C ILE A 343 7.17 -14.32 3.34
N LEU A 344 6.59 -13.14 3.61
CA LEU A 344 7.35 -11.90 3.80
C LEU A 344 8.35 -12.04 4.94
N PHE A 345 7.89 -12.35 6.15
CA PHE A 345 8.77 -12.44 7.32
C PHE A 345 9.67 -13.67 7.28
N GLY A 346 9.17 -14.80 6.78
CA GLY A 346 9.97 -16.01 6.60
C GLY A 346 11.17 -15.76 5.69
N THR A 347 10.95 -15.13 4.54
CA THR A 347 12.04 -14.74 3.62
C THR A 347 13.05 -13.82 4.30
N GLY A 348 12.57 -12.85 5.09
CA GLY A 348 13.42 -11.96 5.86
C GLY A 348 14.31 -12.65 6.86
N LYS A 349 13.71 -13.52 7.67
CA LYS A 349 14.40 -14.28 8.70
C LYS A 349 15.45 -15.20 8.09
N LEU A 350 15.16 -15.83 6.95
CA LEU A 350 16.18 -16.58 6.20
C LEU A 350 17.33 -15.68 5.73
N LEU A 351 17.04 -14.52 5.14
CA LEU A 351 18.06 -13.57 4.68
C LEU A 351 18.95 -13.06 5.83
N LEU A 352 18.36 -12.86 7.02
CA LEU A 352 19.06 -12.40 8.23
C LEU A 352 19.81 -13.53 8.96
N GLY A 353 19.68 -14.78 8.52
CA GLY A 353 20.34 -15.97 9.08
C GLY A 353 19.59 -16.62 10.25
N GLU A 354 18.34 -16.25 10.50
CA GLU A 354 17.43 -16.88 11.47
C GLU A 354 16.66 -18.04 10.80
N TRP A 355 17.38 -19.11 10.45
CA TRP A 355 16.88 -20.19 9.61
C TRP A 355 15.65 -20.91 10.16
N SER A 356 15.65 -21.26 11.45
CA SER A 356 14.56 -22.01 12.08
C SER A 356 13.24 -21.25 12.01
N LEU A 357 13.22 -20.01 12.51
CA LEU A 357 12.06 -19.14 12.47
C LEU A 357 11.64 -18.83 11.02
N GLY A 358 12.62 -18.63 10.13
CA GLY A 358 12.38 -18.42 8.71
C GLY A 358 11.59 -19.57 8.07
N PHE A 359 12.04 -20.81 8.24
CA PHE A 359 11.35 -21.98 7.69
C PHE A 359 9.97 -22.22 8.33
N VAL A 360 9.82 -21.97 9.63
CA VAL A 360 8.50 -22.06 10.30
C VAL A 360 7.52 -21.07 9.69
N LEU A 361 7.92 -19.80 9.50
CA LEU A 361 7.07 -18.77 8.92
C LEU A 361 6.73 -19.05 7.44
N LEU A 362 7.68 -19.57 6.66
CA LEU A 362 7.40 -20.03 5.30
C LEU A 362 6.42 -21.21 5.29
N GLY A 363 6.58 -22.17 6.21
CA GLY A 363 5.66 -23.30 6.37
C GLY A 363 4.25 -22.85 6.70
N LEU A 364 4.09 -21.88 7.62
CA LEU A 364 2.81 -21.26 7.92
C LEU A 364 2.21 -20.55 6.69
N GLY A 365 3.04 -19.86 5.90
CA GLY A 365 2.59 -19.22 4.68
C GLY A 365 2.08 -20.23 3.64
N LEU A 366 2.83 -21.31 3.41
CA LEU A 366 2.43 -22.39 2.50
C LEU A 366 1.17 -23.12 2.98
N ALA A 367 1.01 -23.32 4.29
CA ALA A 367 -0.20 -23.89 4.87
C ALA A 367 -1.41 -22.98 4.62
N GLY A 368 -1.26 -21.66 4.81
CA GLY A 368 -2.30 -20.68 4.49
C GLY A 368 -2.71 -20.71 3.03
N GLY A 369 -1.74 -20.70 2.11
CA GLY A 369 -2.03 -20.82 0.67
C GLY A 369 -2.70 -22.14 0.28
N SER A 370 -2.29 -23.25 0.91
CA SER A 370 -2.89 -24.57 0.68
C SER A 370 -4.33 -24.64 1.19
N LEU A 371 -4.62 -23.99 2.33
CA LEU A 371 -5.97 -23.91 2.89
C LEU A 371 -6.91 -23.13 1.97
N ILE A 372 -6.47 -21.98 1.48
CA ILE A 372 -7.22 -21.18 0.49
C ILE A 372 -7.49 -22.01 -0.77
N TRP A 373 -6.45 -22.66 -1.30
CA TRP A 373 -6.60 -23.49 -2.50
C TRP A 373 -7.58 -24.64 -2.30
N TRP A 374 -7.48 -25.35 -1.17
CA TRP A 374 -8.35 -26.45 -0.82
C TRP A 374 -9.81 -26.00 -0.70
N ASP A 375 -10.05 -24.91 0.02
CA ASP A 375 -11.40 -24.41 0.28
C ASP A 375 -12.08 -23.86 -0.98
N LEU A 376 -11.36 -23.08 -1.79
CA LEU A 376 -11.85 -22.58 -3.08
C LEU A 376 -12.09 -23.72 -4.09
N SER A 377 -11.23 -24.74 -4.10
CA SER A 377 -11.41 -25.90 -4.98
C SER A 377 -12.62 -26.75 -4.57
N ARG A 378 -12.92 -26.82 -3.27
CA ARG A 378 -14.07 -27.56 -2.73
C ARG A 378 -15.40 -26.85 -3.00
N ARG A 379 -15.44 -25.53 -2.82
CA ARG A 379 -16.64 -24.70 -3.04
C ARG A 379 -16.95 -24.48 -4.52
N GLY A 380 -15.91 -24.54 -5.35
CA GLY A 380 -15.98 -24.22 -6.76
C GLY A 380 -15.56 -22.76 -6.99
N TRP A 381 -14.66 -22.55 -7.94
CA TRP A 381 -14.04 -21.23 -8.17
C TRP A 381 -15.05 -20.16 -8.62
N SER A 382 -16.23 -20.55 -9.12
CA SER A 382 -17.33 -19.67 -9.48
C SER A 382 -18.21 -19.28 -8.28
N SER A 383 -18.28 -20.11 -7.23
CA SER A 383 -19.15 -19.87 -6.06
C SER A 383 -18.63 -18.80 -5.10
N VAL A 384 -17.45 -18.24 -5.36
CA VAL A 384 -16.87 -17.13 -4.58
C VAL A 384 -17.63 -15.84 -4.85
N VAL A 385 -18.34 -15.76 -5.97
CA VAL A 385 -19.12 -14.61 -6.43
C VAL A 385 -20.65 -14.83 -6.30
N GLU A 386 -21.11 -16.08 -6.14
CA GLU A 386 -22.55 -16.44 -6.01
C GLU A 386 -23.05 -16.62 -4.56
#